data_AF-Q2NC58-F1
#
_entry.id   AF-Q2NC58-F1
#
_cell.length_a   1.000
_cell.length_b   1.000
_cell.length_c   1.000
_cell.angle_alpha   90.00
_cell.angle_beta   90.00
_cell.angle_gamma   90.00
#
_symmetry.space_group_name_H-M   'P 1'
#
loop_
_entity.id
_entity.type
_entity.pdbx_description
1 polymer ?
#
loop_
_entity_poly.entity_id
_entity_poly.type
_entity_poly.pdbx_seq_one_letter_code
_entity_poly.pdbx_strand_id
1 'polypeptide(L)'
;MFMTAATIAALSLSVQTAPVVVTGERDGQDTAAQQTAFAPMLNRAAALAVDGEFDKARSLYATVERMHAEYKLETTDGRWMYPAEIARRGMLAIDRRQAPVNLAVR
;
A
#
# COMPACT_ATOMS: atom_id res chain seq x y z
N MET A 1 76.81 -3.58 19.74
CA MET A 1 77.46 -4.50 18.79
C MET A 1 76.48 -5.62 18.53
N PHE A 2 76.15 -5.86 17.24
CA PHE A 2 75.25 -6.89 16.67
C PHE A 2 73.74 -6.79 16.98
N MET A 3 72.81 -7.16 16.11
CA MET A 3 72.66 -7.11 14.65
C MET A 3 71.21 -7.55 14.37
N THR A 4 70.52 -6.80 13.51
CA THR A 4 69.40 -7.18 12.62
C THR A 4 68.60 -8.48 12.84
N ALA A 5 67.28 -8.33 12.94
CA ALA A 5 66.33 -9.06 12.09
C ALA A 5 65.02 -8.25 11.99
N ALA A 6 64.81 -7.60 10.84
CA ALA A 6 63.55 -6.95 10.47
C ALA A 6 62.69 -7.95 9.70
N THR A 7 61.56 -8.33 10.27
CA THR A 7 60.48 -9.03 9.55
C THR A 7 59.30 -8.07 9.47
N ILE A 8 59.18 -7.36 8.34
CA ILE A 8 57.99 -6.55 8.05
C ILE A 8 56.95 -7.49 7.44
N ALA A 9 56.02 -7.96 8.26
CA ALA A 9 54.83 -8.64 7.78
C ALA A 9 53.85 -7.58 7.24
N ALA A 10 53.73 -7.48 5.93
CA ALA A 10 52.72 -6.68 5.26
C ALA A 10 51.37 -7.42 5.31
N LEU A 11 50.58 -7.17 6.36
CA LEU A 11 49.13 -7.47 6.37
C LEU A 11 48.40 -6.20 5.96
N SER A 12 48.19 -6.03 4.65
CA SER A 12 47.26 -5.03 4.15
C SER A 12 45.84 -5.50 4.49
N LEU A 13 45.26 -4.92 5.56
CA LEU A 13 43.83 -4.97 5.82
C LEU A 13 43.11 -4.30 4.64
N SER A 14 42.60 -5.10 3.71
CA SER A 14 41.53 -4.64 2.84
C SER A 14 40.30 -4.44 3.70
N VAL A 15 40.05 -3.20 4.11
CA VAL A 15 38.74 -2.72 4.58
C VAL A 15 37.79 -2.87 3.39
N GLN A 16 37.22 -4.07 3.26
CA GLN A 16 36.00 -4.21 2.48
C GLN A 16 34.91 -3.57 3.33
N THR A 17 34.65 -2.29 3.08
CA THR A 17 33.39 -1.66 3.41
C THR A 17 32.30 -2.60 2.97
N ALA A 18 31.67 -3.23 3.96
CA ALA A 18 30.52 -4.08 3.74
C ALA A 18 29.53 -3.31 2.86
N PRO A 19 29.00 -3.90 1.78
CA PRO A 19 27.63 -3.58 1.48
C PRO A 19 26.86 -4.05 2.71
N VAL A 20 26.41 -3.11 3.54
CA VAL A 20 25.23 -3.35 4.34
C VAL A 20 24.17 -3.65 3.29
N VAL A 21 23.98 -4.94 3.03
CA VAL A 21 22.79 -5.42 2.36
C VAL A 21 21.69 -5.10 3.35
N VAL A 22 21.15 -3.89 3.25
CA VAL A 22 19.79 -3.64 3.65
C VAL A 22 18.99 -4.51 2.69
N THR A 23 18.86 -5.79 3.04
CA THR A 23 17.80 -6.60 2.49
C THR A 23 16.55 -5.91 3.00
N GLY A 24 16.04 -4.99 2.19
CA GLY A 24 14.72 -4.42 2.32
C GLY A 24 13.69 -5.51 2.04
N GLU A 25 13.73 -6.61 2.78
CA GLU A 25 12.56 -7.45 3.02
C GLU A 25 11.69 -6.72 4.05
N ARG A 26 11.17 -5.57 3.63
CA ARG A 26 10.04 -4.89 4.27
C ARG A 26 8.93 -4.55 3.29
N ASP A 27 9.05 -4.93 2.02
CA ASP A 27 8.02 -4.59 1.02
C ASP A 27 6.83 -5.57 1.00
N GLY A 28 6.92 -6.72 1.68
CA GLY A 28 5.87 -7.75 1.67
C GLY A 28 4.82 -7.68 2.79
N GLN A 29 5.13 -7.01 3.92
CA GLN A 29 4.20 -6.93 5.06
C GLN A 29 3.46 -5.59 5.14
N ASP A 30 4.03 -4.52 4.60
CA ASP A 30 3.39 -3.19 4.58
C ASP A 30 2.33 -3.05 3.48
N THR A 31 2.46 -3.78 2.36
CA THR A 31 1.42 -3.83 1.31
C THR A 31 0.16 -4.53 1.80
N ALA A 32 0.26 -5.64 2.54
CA ALA A 32 -0.91 -6.31 3.11
C ALA A 32 -1.63 -5.41 4.13
N ALA A 33 -0.90 -4.75 5.04
CA ALA A 33 -1.47 -3.87 6.05
C ALA A 33 -2.16 -2.62 5.44
N GLN A 34 -1.61 -2.02 4.37
CA GLN A 34 -2.29 -0.93 3.65
C GLN A 34 -3.43 -1.41 2.75
N GLN A 35 -3.29 -2.57 2.08
CA GLN A 35 -4.40 -3.26 1.40
C GLN A 35 -5.60 -3.49 2.32
N THR A 36 -5.33 -3.72 3.61
CA THR A 36 -6.35 -3.96 4.63
C THR A 36 -7.18 -2.71 4.98
N ALA A 37 -6.74 -1.49 4.66
CA ALA A 37 -7.50 -0.28 5.01
C ALA A 37 -8.54 0.10 3.94
N PHE A 38 -8.16 0.08 2.67
CA PHE A 38 -8.99 0.64 1.59
C PHE A 38 -10.22 -0.22 1.25
N ALA A 39 -10.05 -1.54 1.13
CA ALA A 39 -11.14 -2.42 0.71
C ALA A 39 -12.29 -2.45 1.75
N PRO A 40 -12.03 -2.59 3.07
CA PRO A 40 -13.09 -2.48 4.07
C PRO A 40 -13.77 -1.11 4.10
N MET A 41 -13.03 -0.01 3.91
CA MET A 41 -13.61 1.34 3.86
C MET A 41 -14.54 1.52 2.67
N LEU A 42 -14.13 1.06 1.48
CA LEU A 42 -14.93 1.13 0.27
C LEU A 42 -16.18 0.25 0.35
N ASN A 43 -16.07 -0.96 0.90
CA ASN A 43 -17.22 -1.85 1.11
C ASN A 43 -18.18 -1.30 2.17
N ARG A 44 -17.65 -0.70 3.25
CA ARG A 44 -18.47 -0.01 4.26
C ARG A 44 -19.22 1.18 3.66
N ALA A 45 -18.56 1.98 2.82
CA ALA A 45 -19.19 3.10 2.12
C ALA A 45 -20.31 2.62 1.18
N ALA A 46 -20.08 1.53 0.45
CA ALA A 46 -21.08 0.93 -0.42
C ALA A 46 -22.30 0.42 0.37
N ALA A 47 -22.09 -0.27 1.50
CA ALA A 47 -23.16 -0.72 2.38
C ALA A 47 -23.99 0.46 2.92
N LEU A 48 -23.33 1.51 3.41
CA LEU A 48 -24.02 2.72 3.89
C LEU A 48 -24.84 3.40 2.77
N ALA A 49 -24.34 3.42 1.54
CA ALA A 49 -25.09 3.96 0.41
C ALA A 49 -26.33 3.11 0.06
N VAL A 50 -26.25 1.78 0.20
CA VAL A 50 -27.40 0.88 0.03
C VAL A 50 -28.43 1.10 1.13
N ASP A 51 -28.00 1.34 2.37
CA ASP A 51 -28.87 1.61 3.52
C ASP A 51 -29.48 3.04 3.51
N GLY A 52 -29.15 3.86 2.50
CA GLY A 52 -29.62 5.24 2.35
C GLY A 52 -28.86 6.26 3.20
N GLU A 53 -27.79 5.85 3.88
CA GLU A 53 -26.91 6.70 4.70
C GLU A 53 -25.89 7.47 3.83
N PHE A 54 -26.40 8.26 2.87
CA PHE A 54 -25.60 8.89 1.82
C PHE A 54 -24.50 9.82 2.32
N ASP A 55 -24.75 10.58 3.40
CA ASP A 55 -23.75 11.52 3.93
C ASP A 55 -22.56 10.78 4.56
N LYS A 56 -22.82 9.68 5.27
CA LYS A 56 -21.76 8.83 5.83
C LYS A 56 -20.99 8.14 4.71
N ALA A 57 -21.69 7.61 3.71
CA ALA A 57 -21.06 6.99 2.55
C ALA A 57 -20.16 7.97 1.79
N ARG A 58 -20.63 9.19 1.53
CA ARG A 58 -19.82 10.27 0.92
C ARG A 58 -18.58 10.58 1.74
N SER A 59 -18.70 10.67 3.07
CA SER A 59 -17.55 10.95 3.94
C SER A 59 -16.45 9.89 3.83
N LEU A 60 -16.82 8.61 3.72
CA LEU A 60 -15.86 7.51 3.56
C LEU A 60 -15.24 7.51 2.17
N TYR A 61 -16.04 7.72 1.12
CA TYR A 61 -15.50 7.83 -0.23
C TYR A 61 -14.52 9.02 -0.37
N ALA A 62 -14.86 10.18 0.17
CA ALA A 62 -13.97 11.35 0.18
C ALA A 62 -12.70 11.12 1.02
N THR A 63 -12.76 10.25 2.02
CA THR A 63 -11.55 9.85 2.77
C THR A 63 -10.67 8.97 1.91
N VAL A 64 -11.23 7.95 1.25
CA VAL A 64 -10.50 7.06 0.35
C VAL A 64 -9.92 7.82 -0.85
N GLU A 65 -10.65 8.78 -1.42
CA GLU A 65 -10.17 9.60 -2.55
C GLU A 65 -8.92 10.42 -2.19
N ARG A 66 -8.85 10.94 -0.96
CA ARG A 66 -7.70 11.72 -0.47
C ARG A 66 -6.52 10.85 -0.06
N MET A 67 -6.73 9.57 0.19
CA MET A 67 -5.68 8.62 0.53
C MET A 67 -4.97 8.16 -0.75
N HIS A 68 -3.64 8.17 -0.73
CA HIS A 68 -2.84 7.68 -1.86
C HIS A 68 -2.67 6.16 -1.77
N ALA A 69 -2.98 5.45 -2.85
CA ALA A 69 -2.75 4.02 -2.98
C ALA A 69 -1.97 3.74 -4.27
N GLU A 70 -0.85 3.04 -4.15
CA GLU A 70 0.01 2.67 -5.28
C GLU A 70 -0.42 1.36 -5.96
N TYR A 71 -1.44 0.70 -5.41
CA TYR A 71 -1.95 -0.58 -5.90
C TYR A 71 -3.42 -0.49 -6.31
N LYS A 72 -3.85 -1.46 -7.12
CA LYS A 72 -5.23 -1.60 -7.59
C LYS A 72 -5.97 -2.66 -6.77
N LEU A 73 -7.28 -2.48 -6.65
CA LEU A 73 -8.21 -3.45 -6.08
C LEU A 73 -9.03 -4.09 -7.20
N GLU A 74 -9.32 -5.38 -7.07
CA GLU A 74 -10.23 -6.09 -7.96
C GLU A 74 -11.69 -5.79 -7.55
N THR A 75 -12.50 -5.33 -8.49
CA THR A 75 -13.95 -5.17 -8.29
C THR A 75 -14.73 -6.45 -8.56
N THR A 76 -15.98 -6.52 -8.10
CA THR A 76 -16.83 -7.71 -8.28
C THR A 76 -17.09 -8.09 -9.75
N ASP A 77 -16.86 -7.16 -10.68
CA ASP A 77 -16.94 -7.38 -12.13
C ASP A 77 -15.59 -7.78 -12.77
N GLY A 78 -14.56 -8.06 -11.96
CA GLY A 78 -13.24 -8.53 -12.41
C GLY A 78 -12.30 -7.43 -12.91
N ARG A 79 -12.64 -6.15 -12.75
CA ARG A 79 -11.77 -5.03 -13.16
C ARG A 79 -10.81 -4.64 -12.04
N TRP A 80 -9.58 -4.29 -12.40
CA TRP A 80 -8.59 -3.76 -11.47
C TRP A 80 -8.58 -2.24 -11.50
N MET A 81 -8.97 -1.60 -10.41
CA MET A 81 -9.09 -0.14 -10.31
C MET A 81 -8.40 0.41 -9.07
N TYR A 82 -7.94 1.66 -9.17
CA TYR A 82 -7.37 2.35 -8.01
C TYR A 82 -8.48 2.70 -6.99
N PRO A 83 -8.20 2.63 -5.68
CA PRO A 83 -9.17 2.97 -4.64
C PRO A 83 -9.83 4.35 -4.83
N ALA A 84 -9.05 5.37 -5.22
CA ALA A 84 -9.57 6.71 -5.48
C ALA A 84 -10.52 6.75 -6.71
N GLU A 85 -10.32 5.89 -7.71
CA GLU A 85 -11.26 5.77 -8.83
C GLU A 85 -12.56 5.10 -8.39
N ILE A 86 -12.47 4.04 -7.58
CA ILE A 86 -13.65 3.36 -7.02
C ILE A 86 -14.46 4.32 -6.15
N ALA A 87 -13.79 5.13 -5.32
CA ALA A 87 -14.45 6.13 -4.48
C ALA A 87 -15.20 7.18 -5.29
N ARG A 88 -14.57 7.73 -6.35
CA ARG A 88 -15.23 8.68 -7.26
C ARG A 88 -16.47 8.08 -7.93
N ARG A 89 -16.39 6.83 -8.37
CA ARG A 89 -17.55 6.11 -8.93
C ARG A 89 -18.64 5.89 -7.88
N GLY A 90 -18.28 5.59 -6.64
CA GLY A 90 -19.21 5.46 -5.52
C GLY A 90 -19.97 6.75 -5.22
N MET A 91 -19.27 7.89 -5.19
CA MET A 91 -19.92 9.21 -5.03
C MET A 91 -20.86 9.52 -6.18
N LEU A 92 -20.45 9.25 -7.41
CA LEU A 92 -21.29 9.46 -8.59
C LEU A 92 -22.55 8.55 -8.57
N ALA A 93 -22.41 7.32 -8.06
CA ALA A 93 -23.54 6.40 -7.91
C ALA A 93 -24.56 6.92 -6.88
N ILE A 94 -24.09 7.46 -5.74
CA ILE A 94 -24.96 8.11 -4.74
C ILE A 94 -25.74 9.26 -5.38
N ASP A 95 -25.06 10.16 -6.10
CA ASP A 95 -25.70 11.32 -6.72
C ASP A 95 -26.75 10.93 -7.78
N ARG A 96 -26.53 9.80 -8.44
CA ARG A 96 -27.44 9.25 -9.46
C ARG A 96 -28.48 8.27 -8.90
N ARG A 97 -28.49 8.01 -7.59
CA ARG A 97 -29.30 6.95 -6.95
C ARG A 97 -29.12 5.57 -7.59
N GLN A 98 -27.90 5.25 -7.98
CA GLN A 98 -27.50 3.97 -8.57
C GLN A 98 -26.79 3.10 -7.52
N ALA A 99 -26.74 1.78 -7.78
CA ALA A 99 -26.00 0.86 -6.93
C ALA A 99 -24.49 1.19 -6.96
N PRO A 100 -23.82 1.26 -5.81
CA PRO A 100 -22.38 1.53 -5.73
C PRO A 100 -21.55 0.33 -6.21
N VAL A 101 -20.30 0.60 -6.61
CA VAL A 101 -19.35 -0.43 -7.05
C VAL A 101 -18.83 -1.21 -5.84
N ASN A 102 -19.01 -2.53 -5.85
CA ASN A 102 -18.50 -3.42 -4.80
C ASN A 102 -17.12 -4.00 -5.18
N LEU A 103 -16.33 -4.30 -4.16
CA LEU A 103 -15.02 -4.95 -4.32
C LEU A 103 -15.13 -6.46 -4.19
N ALA A 104 -14.36 -7.19 -4.99
CA ALA A 104 -14.20 -8.64 -4.80
C ALA A 104 -13.30 -8.84 -3.58
N VAL A 105 -13.89 -9.12 -2.42
CA VAL A 105 -13.13 -9.57 -1.26
C VAL A 105 -12.78 -11.03 -1.52
N ARG A 106 -11.55 -11.31 -1.93
CA ARG A 106 -10.99 -12.66 -2.01
C ARG A 106 -9.98 -12.85 -0.89
#